data_AF-A0A502CJC2-F1
#
_entry.id   AF-A0A502CJC2-F1
#
_cell.length_a   1.000
_cell.length_b   1.000
_cell.length_c   1.000
_cell.angle_alpha   90.00
_cell.angle_beta   90.00
_cell.angle_gamma   90.00
#
_symmetry.space_group_name_H-M   'P 1'
#
loop_
_entity.id
_entity.type
_entity.pdbx_description
1 polymer ?
#
loop_
_entity_poly.entity_id
_entity_poly.type
_entity_poly.pdbx_seq_one_letter_code
_entity_poly.pdbx_strand_id
1 'polypeptide(L)'
;MSSGPRIWIVRCIALAMLLSLGACAMVGVSNVKPHDYVAERRADILGSGRLSDGTVQSLSVVALAADACARAFVDCTDTVARSGGLTDEQRLSTLSELWMSKAMKSDRAKVGTPMDDPTLDAYLQSARYAYAYLFYTARQPSDRAFELRQVQVIGFYNFAVQRAVARFFHALPQLGTEWAQTSMAGWTVLRPQTDLRLAGDARVPTELIPASDLRFNGLRNVYQRDGFGSDFVAVAPPKARTTEVPWRNPGYVSMTGALVFDGNTLGDVLVTKQVQLLAKDPYRDSSITVGGRVVPLGANFTAAYGMWLARSGFASQSIRSLLGREGGIATPRVLLMQPYDLDRLTLVMLHGLASSPEAWINVANEVMGDEYLRRNYQVWEVYYPTNAPVAVNLVQIRKALDATLQHFDPSGRARASQNVVLVGHSMGGVIARLLVSSSGDKLWDVIPVRANLSPEKRARVRKRLAPYLQFTPMPQVSRAVFLASPHRGTPYAQHRIARWIGNLIRLPVNVLKEVASLSDLMKGEGPGAPTPLRIPNSIDNLSDTDPFIVAAANLPISPRVRYHTIVGVYKSTGPLANSSDGVVPYESAHLDGADSELAIPSWHSVQETPAAILELRRILALHAAALRVAKP
;
A
#
# COMPACT_ATOMS: atom_id res chain seq x y z
N MET A 1 68.23 11.29 76.94
CA MET A 1 68.13 12.02 75.66
C MET A 1 67.30 11.20 74.69
N SER A 2 65.96 11.30 74.74
CA SER A 2 65.03 10.50 73.94
C SER A 2 64.18 11.39 73.03
N SER A 3 64.60 11.51 71.78
CA SER A 3 63.81 12.13 70.71
C SER A 3 63.88 11.31 69.41
N GLY A 4 63.90 9.98 69.54
CA GLY A 4 64.00 9.03 68.42
C GLY A 4 62.68 8.59 67.76
N PRO A 5 61.59 8.28 68.48
CA PRO A 5 60.43 7.64 67.85
C PRO A 5 59.35 8.61 67.35
N ARG A 6 59.24 9.83 67.91
CA ARG A 6 58.18 10.79 67.52
C ARG A 6 58.41 11.43 66.15
N ILE A 7 59.67 11.70 65.77
CA ILE A 7 60.00 12.33 64.48
C ILE A 7 59.79 11.35 63.32
N TRP A 8 60.00 10.06 63.55
CA TRP A 8 59.80 9.02 62.53
C TRP A 8 58.32 8.79 62.23
N ILE A 9 57.48 8.75 63.27
CA ILE A 9 56.02 8.64 63.11
C ILE A 9 55.45 9.86 62.38
N VAL A 10 55.89 11.09 62.73
CA VAL A 10 55.44 12.31 62.05
C VAL A 10 55.90 12.33 60.59
N ARG A 11 57.12 11.87 60.28
CA ARG A 11 57.60 11.75 58.90
C ARG A 11 56.85 10.68 58.10
N CYS A 12 56.50 9.55 58.70
CA CYS A 12 55.69 8.51 58.05
C CYS A 12 54.24 8.96 57.82
N ILE A 13 53.65 9.71 58.76
CA ILE A 13 52.30 10.30 58.60
C ILE A 13 52.33 11.38 57.52
N ALA A 14 53.36 12.24 57.50
CA ALA A 14 53.51 13.25 56.45
C ALA A 14 53.72 12.62 55.07
N LEU A 15 54.50 11.54 54.97
CA LEU A 15 54.71 10.80 53.71
C LEU A 15 53.42 10.08 53.27
N ALA A 16 52.64 9.52 54.21
CA ALA A 16 51.35 8.90 53.92
C ALA A 16 50.27 9.93 53.53
N MET A 17 50.30 11.15 54.11
CA MET A 17 49.46 12.27 53.69
C MET A 17 49.87 12.82 52.31
N LEU A 18 51.17 12.85 52.00
CA LEU A 18 51.70 13.23 50.68
C LEU A 18 51.41 12.17 49.60
N LEU A 19 51.35 10.88 49.96
CA LEU A 19 50.96 9.78 49.07
C LEU A 19 49.43 9.67 48.88
N SER A 20 48.64 10.24 49.78
CA SER A 20 47.17 10.34 49.65
C SER A 20 46.70 11.64 48.98
N LEU A 21 47.62 12.56 48.68
CA LEU A 21 47.46 13.56 47.61
C LEU A 21 47.64 12.91 46.22
N GLY A 22 47.11 11.69 46.05
CA GLY A 22 46.95 11.09 44.74
C GLY A 22 46.20 12.07 43.87
N ALA A 23 46.84 12.52 42.79
CA ALA A 23 46.27 13.45 41.85
C ALA A 23 44.82 13.03 41.55
N CYS A 24 43.86 13.87 41.94
CA CYS A 24 42.52 13.81 41.36
C CYS A 24 42.73 14.06 39.87
N ALA A 25 42.94 12.99 39.10
CA ALA A 25 42.89 13.09 37.66
C ALA A 25 41.48 13.61 37.36
N MET A 26 41.39 14.88 36.94
CA MET A 26 40.13 15.56 36.63
C MET A 26 39.35 14.81 35.53
N VAL A 27 40.03 13.91 34.81
CA VAL A 27 39.47 13.02 33.79
C VAL A 27 39.84 11.57 34.14
N GLY A 28 38.84 10.77 34.50
CA GLY A 28 38.95 9.32 34.59
C GLY A 28 38.44 8.65 33.31
N VAL A 29 39.08 7.56 32.89
CA VAL A 29 38.65 6.77 31.72
C VAL A 29 38.02 5.47 32.21
N SER A 30 36.78 5.20 31.80
CA SER A 30 36.10 3.92 32.01
C SER A 30 35.71 3.31 30.66
N ASN A 31 35.77 1.98 30.57
CA ASN A 31 35.31 1.26 29.39
C ASN A 31 33.79 1.12 29.43
N VAL A 32 33.12 1.65 28.41
CA VAL A 32 31.68 1.45 28.19
C VAL A 32 31.49 0.20 27.32
N LYS A 33 30.44 -0.60 27.57
CA LYS A 33 30.17 -1.77 26.73
C LYS A 33 29.75 -1.29 25.33
N PRO A 34 30.16 -1.98 24.24
CA PRO A 34 29.85 -1.51 22.88
C PRO A 34 28.35 -1.29 22.59
N HIS A 35 27.47 -2.12 23.16
CA HIS A 35 26.03 -1.95 22.98
C HIS A 35 25.47 -0.73 23.71
N ASP A 36 25.96 -0.43 24.92
CA ASP A 36 25.58 0.74 25.71
C ASP A 36 26.01 2.02 24.97
N TYR A 37 27.24 2.05 24.44
CA TYR A 37 27.71 3.17 23.61
C TYR A 37 26.83 3.43 22.39
N VAL A 38 26.42 2.37 21.67
CA VAL A 38 25.53 2.52 20.50
C VAL A 38 24.12 2.98 20.91
N ALA A 39 23.59 2.46 22.02
CA ALA A 39 22.29 2.84 22.54
C ALA A 39 22.27 4.31 22.99
N GLU A 40 23.29 4.76 23.73
CA GLU A 40 23.47 6.15 24.14
C GLU A 40 23.57 7.09 22.94
N ARG A 41 24.39 6.74 21.94
CA ARG A 41 24.55 7.58 20.76
C ARG A 41 23.25 7.74 19.96
N ARG A 42 22.37 6.73 19.98
CA ARG A 42 21.06 6.74 19.31
C ARG A 42 19.93 7.26 20.19
N ALA A 43 20.19 7.54 21.46
CA ALA A 43 19.19 8.04 22.38
C ALA A 43 18.86 9.50 22.06
N ASP A 44 17.57 9.78 21.97
CA ASP A 44 17.01 11.12 21.91
C ASP A 44 15.65 11.14 22.61
N ILE A 45 15.01 12.31 22.60
CA ILE A 45 13.74 12.50 23.30
C ILE A 45 12.62 11.60 22.78
N LEU A 46 12.62 11.23 21.49
CA LEU A 46 11.59 10.39 20.89
C LEU A 46 11.81 8.92 21.22
N GLY A 47 13.06 8.43 21.13
CA GLY A 47 13.38 7.02 21.33
C GLY A 47 13.54 6.61 22.78
N SER A 48 14.06 7.50 23.64
CA SER A 48 14.43 7.18 25.02
C SER A 48 13.70 7.99 26.09
N GLY A 49 12.96 9.04 25.71
CA GLY A 49 12.36 10.00 26.64
C GLY A 49 13.36 10.91 27.35
N ARG A 50 14.65 10.85 26.97
CA ARG A 50 15.75 11.67 27.52
C ARG A 50 16.36 12.52 26.41
N LEU A 51 16.92 13.68 26.77
CA LEU A 51 17.64 14.51 25.80
C LEU A 51 18.88 13.77 25.28
N SER A 52 19.16 13.92 23.99
CA SER A 52 20.37 13.38 23.35
C SER A 52 21.66 14.00 23.90
N ASP A 53 22.77 13.28 23.76
CA ASP A 53 24.11 13.74 24.19
C ASP A 53 24.48 15.09 23.55
N GLY A 54 24.15 15.30 22.27
CA GLY A 54 24.42 16.55 21.57
C GLY A 54 23.68 17.75 22.19
N THR A 55 22.45 17.53 22.67
CA THR A 55 21.69 18.54 23.40
C THR A 55 22.27 18.77 24.79
N VAL A 56 22.60 17.71 25.53
CA VAL A 56 23.22 17.85 26.87
C VAL A 56 24.56 18.58 26.79
N GLN A 57 25.40 18.26 25.80
CA GLN A 57 26.67 18.95 25.56
C GLN A 57 26.45 20.43 25.24
N SER A 58 25.48 20.76 24.37
CA SER A 58 25.17 22.15 24.03
C SER A 58 24.65 22.93 25.23
N LEU A 59 23.87 22.31 26.12
CA LEU A 59 23.46 22.92 27.39
C LEU A 59 24.66 23.18 28.29
N SER A 60 25.60 22.23 28.40
CA SER A 60 26.80 22.39 29.22
C SER A 60 27.71 23.52 28.74
N VAL A 61 27.85 23.71 27.42
CA VAL A 61 28.62 24.83 26.82
C VAL A 61 28.08 26.19 27.27
N VAL A 62 26.78 26.29 27.55
CA VAL A 62 26.13 27.53 28.01
C VAL A 62 25.83 27.53 29.50
N ALA A 63 26.53 26.68 30.27
CA ALA A 63 26.40 26.54 31.72
C ALA A 63 24.97 26.18 32.20
N LEU A 64 24.23 25.39 31.42
CA LEU A 64 22.91 24.88 31.76
C LEU A 64 22.94 23.37 32.01
N ALA A 65 22.08 22.92 32.94
CA ALA A 65 21.81 21.51 33.19
C ALA A 65 20.43 21.11 32.65
N ALA A 66 20.29 19.88 32.17
CA ALA A 66 19.04 19.40 31.55
C ALA A 66 17.82 19.43 32.50
N ASP A 67 18.02 19.10 33.77
CA ASP A 67 16.96 19.12 34.79
C ASP A 67 16.56 20.55 35.18
N ALA A 68 17.53 21.46 35.26
CA ALA A 68 17.28 22.89 35.47
C ALA A 68 16.49 23.49 34.29
N CYS A 69 16.84 23.13 33.06
CA CYS A 69 16.10 23.51 31.86
C CYS A 69 14.66 23.00 31.84
N ALA A 70 14.40 21.81 32.41
CA ALA A 70 13.03 21.31 32.52
C ALA A 70 12.18 22.12 33.50
N ARG A 71 12.78 22.69 34.56
CA ARG A 71 12.10 23.50 35.58
C ARG A 71 11.90 24.95 35.15
N ALA A 72 12.93 25.57 34.56
CA ALA A 72 12.94 26.96 34.10
C ALA A 72 13.01 27.02 32.56
N PHE A 73 11.97 26.48 31.91
CA PHE A 73 12.01 26.23 30.46
C PHE A 73 12.21 27.50 29.63
N VAL A 74 11.49 28.58 29.92
CA VAL A 74 11.56 29.84 29.16
C VAL A 74 12.97 30.41 29.23
N ASP A 75 13.48 30.62 30.44
CA ASP A 75 14.83 31.16 30.68
C ASP A 75 15.92 30.30 30.03
N CYS A 76 15.79 28.96 30.12
CA CYS A 76 16.71 28.04 29.46
C CYS A 76 16.70 28.21 27.94
N THR A 77 15.51 28.20 27.31
CA THR A 77 15.42 28.36 25.86
C THR A 77 15.89 29.73 25.37
N ASP A 78 15.64 30.80 26.14
CA ASP A 78 16.14 32.14 25.83
C ASP A 78 17.67 32.23 25.92
N THR A 79 18.25 31.60 26.93
CA THR A 79 19.71 31.51 27.10
C THR A 79 20.35 30.77 25.93
N VAL A 80 19.81 29.59 25.56
CA VAL A 80 20.28 28.83 24.40
C VAL A 80 20.11 29.64 23.12
N ALA A 81 18.99 30.33 22.92
CA ALA A 81 18.72 31.12 21.73
C ALA A 81 19.67 32.32 21.54
N ARG A 82 20.21 32.88 22.63
CA ARG A 82 21.05 34.11 22.57
C ARG A 82 22.55 33.87 22.83
N SER A 83 22.93 32.72 23.38
CA SER A 83 24.33 32.47 23.76
C SER A 83 25.28 32.46 22.55
N GLY A 84 26.38 33.22 22.62
CA GLY A 84 27.41 33.25 21.56
C GLY A 84 28.29 32.01 21.48
N GLY A 85 28.23 31.10 22.48
CA GLY A 85 29.08 29.91 22.55
C GLY A 85 28.63 28.73 21.68
N LEU A 86 27.46 28.84 21.03
CA LEU A 86 26.89 27.77 20.20
C LEU A 86 26.89 28.16 18.73
N THR A 87 27.26 27.21 17.86
CA THR A 87 26.98 27.31 16.43
C THR A 87 25.47 27.30 16.18
N ASP A 88 25.03 27.82 15.03
CA ASP A 88 23.60 27.80 14.66
C ASP A 88 23.04 26.37 14.64
N GLU A 89 23.81 25.40 14.15
CA GLU A 89 23.40 24.01 14.11
C GLU A 89 23.19 23.40 15.51
N GLN A 90 24.11 23.65 16.45
CA GLN A 90 23.95 23.24 17.85
C GLN A 90 22.72 23.93 18.46
N ARG A 91 22.63 25.25 18.34
CA ARG A 91 21.54 26.06 18.88
C ARG A 91 20.18 25.56 18.40
N LEU A 92 19.98 25.45 17.09
CA LEU A 92 18.69 25.12 16.49
C LEU A 92 18.28 23.68 16.78
N SER A 93 19.22 22.73 16.70
CA SER A 93 18.91 21.33 17.00
C SER A 93 18.60 21.13 18.50
N THR A 94 19.32 21.80 19.40
CA THR A 94 19.04 21.80 20.85
C THR A 94 17.67 22.40 21.15
N LEU A 95 17.34 23.57 20.58
CA LEU A 95 16.02 24.19 20.77
C LEU A 95 14.90 23.29 20.24
N SER A 96 15.07 22.67 19.08
CA SER A 96 14.08 21.73 18.54
C SER A 96 13.80 20.58 19.51
N GLU A 97 14.83 19.97 20.09
CA GLU A 97 14.69 18.84 21.02
C GLU A 97 14.10 19.26 22.38
N LEU A 98 14.49 20.43 22.90
CA LEU A 98 13.93 20.97 24.14
C LEU A 98 12.42 21.23 24.00
N TRP A 99 12.01 21.88 22.91
CA TRP A 99 10.59 22.11 22.61
C TRP A 99 9.83 20.79 22.38
N MET A 100 10.46 19.81 21.73
CA MET A 100 9.88 18.46 21.61
C MET A 100 9.66 17.82 22.99
N SER A 101 10.65 17.90 23.88
CA SER A 101 10.54 17.37 25.25
C SER A 101 9.40 18.03 26.02
N LYS A 102 9.26 19.36 25.90
CA LYS A 102 8.14 20.09 26.50
C LYS A 102 6.79 19.63 25.95
N ALA A 103 6.67 19.53 24.63
CA ALA A 103 5.44 19.10 23.96
C ALA A 103 5.04 17.69 24.39
N MET A 104 5.96 16.72 24.35
CA MET A 104 5.67 15.34 24.75
C MET A 104 5.25 15.20 26.23
N LYS A 105 5.81 16.03 27.12
CA LYS A 105 5.43 16.02 28.55
C LYS A 105 4.04 16.61 28.79
N SER A 106 3.62 17.59 27.98
CA SER A 106 2.29 18.21 28.09
C SER A 106 1.21 17.45 27.32
N ASP A 107 1.59 16.65 26.31
CA ASP A 107 0.70 15.87 25.45
C ASP A 107 0.10 14.67 26.19
N ARG A 108 -0.89 14.95 27.04
CA ARG A 108 -1.69 13.95 27.75
C ARG A 108 -2.82 13.46 26.85
N ALA A 109 -2.47 12.66 25.84
CA ALA A 109 -3.44 12.09 24.90
C ALA A 109 -4.60 11.40 25.64
N LYS A 110 -5.79 12.01 25.61
CA LYS A 110 -7.06 11.38 26.00
C LYS A 110 -7.90 11.18 24.74
N VAL A 111 -8.46 9.99 24.59
CA VAL A 111 -9.36 9.67 23.47
C VAL A 111 -10.49 10.70 23.42
N GLY A 112 -10.65 11.38 22.28
CA GLY A 112 -11.72 12.35 22.05
C GLY A 112 -11.47 13.77 22.57
N THR A 113 -10.32 14.08 23.18
CA THR A 113 -9.96 15.46 23.55
C THR A 113 -8.93 16.01 22.58
N PRO A 114 -9.21 17.14 21.89
CA PRO A 114 -8.21 17.82 21.06
C PRO A 114 -7.01 18.26 21.91
N MET A 115 -5.82 18.19 21.31
CA MET A 115 -4.60 18.75 21.89
C MET A 115 -4.79 20.23 22.25
N ASP A 116 -4.35 20.62 23.44
CA ASP A 116 -4.44 22.00 23.91
C ASP A 116 -3.46 22.93 23.17
N ASP A 117 -3.75 24.22 23.22
CA ASP A 117 -2.99 25.24 22.50
C ASP A 117 -1.52 25.34 22.96
N PRO A 118 -1.18 25.28 24.26
CA PRO A 118 0.22 25.27 24.69
C PRO A 118 1.02 24.07 24.16
N THR A 119 0.41 22.88 24.07
CA THR A 119 1.08 21.70 23.49
C THR A 119 1.24 21.84 21.99
N LEU A 120 0.23 22.38 21.29
CA LEU A 120 0.33 22.67 19.86
C LEU A 120 1.44 23.67 19.55
N ASP A 121 1.53 24.78 20.31
CA ASP A 121 2.63 25.75 20.17
C ASP A 121 3.98 25.07 20.38
N ALA A 122 4.12 24.22 21.40
CA ALA A 122 5.38 23.52 21.65
C ALA A 122 5.81 22.60 20.50
N TYR A 123 4.88 21.86 19.88
CA TYR A 123 5.18 21.09 18.66
C TYR A 123 5.55 21.98 17.48
N LEU A 124 4.80 23.06 17.24
CA LEU A 124 5.10 23.99 16.14
C LEU A 124 6.45 24.69 16.32
N GLN A 125 6.83 25.04 17.55
CA GLN A 125 8.16 25.54 17.88
C GLN A 125 9.24 24.51 17.58
N SER A 126 9.06 23.26 18.03
CA SER A 126 10.01 22.17 17.76
C SER A 126 10.22 21.97 16.26
N ALA A 127 9.12 21.94 15.48
CA ALA A 127 9.15 21.83 14.03
C ALA A 127 9.82 23.04 13.37
N ARG A 128 9.57 24.27 13.84
CA ARG A 128 10.18 25.49 13.28
C ARG A 128 11.69 25.54 13.48
N TYR A 129 12.18 25.18 14.67
CA TYR A 129 13.62 25.09 14.93
C TYR A 129 14.29 23.97 14.12
N ALA A 130 13.63 22.80 13.97
CA ALA A 130 14.14 21.74 13.10
C ALA A 130 14.16 22.18 11.62
N TYR A 131 13.11 22.85 11.15
CA TYR A 131 13.02 23.41 9.81
C TYR A 131 14.14 24.42 9.55
N ALA A 132 14.38 25.35 10.49
CA ALA A 132 15.49 26.29 10.43
C ALA A 132 16.86 25.58 10.40
N TYR A 133 17.06 24.56 11.25
CA TYR A 133 18.28 23.74 11.23
C TYR A 133 18.52 23.11 9.86
N LEU A 134 17.47 22.55 9.25
CA LEU A 134 17.55 21.83 7.98
C LEU A 134 17.85 22.76 6.81
N PHE A 135 17.22 23.94 6.74
CA PHE A 135 17.22 24.75 5.50
C PHE A 135 17.91 26.11 5.59
N TYR A 136 18.18 26.62 6.79
CA TYR A 136 18.67 28.00 7.01
C TYR A 136 20.02 28.07 7.75
N THR A 137 20.72 26.94 7.86
CA THR A 137 22.11 26.89 8.35
C THR A 137 23.08 26.94 7.17
N ALA A 138 24.36 27.21 7.44
CA ALA A 138 25.38 27.35 6.40
C ALA A 138 25.55 26.09 5.54
N ARG A 139 25.37 24.91 6.15
CA ARG A 139 25.46 23.60 5.48
C ARG A 139 24.07 23.12 5.05
N GLN A 140 24.00 22.57 3.85
CA GLN A 140 22.77 22.00 3.32
C GLN A 140 22.47 20.64 3.97
N PRO A 141 21.22 20.13 3.86
CA PRO A 141 20.91 18.78 4.29
C PRO A 141 21.82 17.70 3.65
N SER A 142 22.19 17.88 2.38
CA SER A 142 23.10 16.95 1.67
C SER A 142 24.48 16.87 2.31
N ASP A 143 24.98 17.99 2.83
CA ASP A 143 26.33 18.07 3.43
C ASP A 143 26.39 17.35 4.79
N ARG A 144 25.22 17.06 5.38
CA ARG A 144 25.05 16.43 6.70
C ARG A 144 24.35 15.07 6.61
N ALA A 145 24.23 14.49 5.41
CA ALA A 145 23.42 13.29 5.16
C ALA A 145 23.81 12.08 6.03
N PHE A 146 25.07 11.98 6.44
CA PHE A 146 25.58 10.89 7.28
C PHE A 146 25.64 11.23 8.78
N GLU A 147 25.26 12.45 9.17
CA GLU A 147 25.28 12.86 10.56
C GLU A 147 24.04 12.36 11.29
N LEU A 148 24.24 11.58 12.37
CA LEU A 148 23.15 11.09 13.21
C LEU A 148 22.30 12.23 13.77
N ARG A 149 22.92 13.39 14.03
CA ARG A 149 22.21 14.58 14.51
C ARG A 149 21.16 15.06 13.51
N GLN A 150 21.45 14.98 12.21
CA GLN A 150 20.46 15.33 11.20
C GLN A 150 19.28 14.33 11.19
N VAL A 151 19.55 13.04 11.35
CA VAL A 151 18.49 12.01 11.46
C VAL A 151 17.58 12.29 12.65
N GLN A 152 18.14 12.63 13.81
CA GLN A 152 17.38 13.01 15.00
C GLN A 152 16.50 14.24 14.75
N VAL A 153 17.06 15.31 14.16
CA VAL A 153 16.31 16.55 13.88
C VAL A 153 15.19 16.34 12.85
N ILE A 154 15.41 15.50 11.83
CA ILE A 154 14.33 15.07 10.92
C ILE A 154 13.25 14.31 11.69
N GLY A 155 13.64 13.43 12.62
CA GLY A 155 12.70 12.74 13.52
C GLY A 155 11.87 13.71 14.35
N PHE A 156 12.50 14.73 14.97
CA PHE A 156 11.80 15.75 15.74
C PHE A 156 10.81 16.53 14.86
N TYR A 157 11.25 16.95 13.68
CA TYR A 157 10.38 17.63 12.71
C TYR A 157 9.19 16.76 12.31
N ASN A 158 9.42 15.54 11.82
CA ASN A 158 8.38 14.66 11.32
C ASN A 158 7.36 14.30 12.42
N PHE A 159 7.82 14.03 13.65
CA PHE A 159 6.91 13.77 14.77
C PHE A 159 6.09 15.02 15.15
N ALA A 160 6.71 16.19 15.23
CA ALA A 160 5.99 17.44 15.50
C ALA A 160 4.95 17.77 14.41
N VAL A 161 5.30 17.56 13.14
CA VAL A 161 4.38 17.69 12.00
C VAL A 161 3.21 16.72 12.15
N GLN A 162 3.46 15.47 12.52
CA GLN A 162 2.40 14.47 12.74
C GLN A 162 1.35 14.97 13.72
N ARG A 163 1.82 15.45 14.89
CA ARG A 163 0.99 15.91 15.99
C ARG A 163 0.24 17.20 15.63
N ALA A 164 0.91 18.18 15.02
CA ALA A 164 0.31 19.44 14.60
C ALA A 164 -0.75 19.24 13.49
N VAL A 165 -0.46 18.43 12.48
CA VAL A 165 -1.39 18.16 11.37
C VAL A 165 -2.64 17.42 11.85
N ALA A 166 -2.50 16.46 12.78
CA ALA A 166 -3.67 15.84 13.41
C ALA A 166 -4.55 16.88 14.13
N ARG A 167 -3.95 17.83 14.84
CA ARG A 167 -4.68 18.93 15.50
C ARG A 167 -5.32 19.92 14.52
N PHE A 168 -4.66 20.23 13.41
CA PHE A 168 -5.23 21.04 12.33
C PHE A 168 -6.43 20.35 11.70
N PHE A 169 -6.31 19.04 11.42
CA PHE A 169 -7.37 18.24 10.84
C PHE A 169 -8.64 18.23 11.71
N HIS A 170 -8.50 18.09 13.03
CA HIS A 170 -9.63 18.18 13.97
C HIS A 170 -10.36 19.54 13.96
N ALA A 171 -9.68 20.64 13.61
CA ALA A 171 -10.27 21.96 13.53
C ALA A 171 -10.93 22.27 12.18
N LEU A 172 -10.55 21.56 11.10
CA LEU A 172 -11.05 21.81 9.74
C LEU A 172 -12.59 21.93 9.63
N PRO A 173 -13.41 21.06 10.27
CA PRO A 173 -14.86 21.17 10.16
C PRO A 173 -15.45 22.50 10.66
N GLN A 174 -14.72 23.24 11.51
CA GLN A 174 -15.16 24.51 12.09
C GLN A 174 -14.84 25.73 11.20
N LEU A 175 -13.97 25.57 10.20
CA LEU A 175 -13.46 26.70 9.39
C LEU A 175 -14.33 27.01 8.15
N GLY A 176 -15.32 26.16 7.84
CA GLY A 176 -16.09 26.26 6.60
C GLY A 176 -15.26 25.92 5.34
N THR A 177 -15.81 26.16 4.15
CA THR A 177 -15.15 25.81 2.87
C THR A 177 -14.28 26.92 2.29
N GLU A 178 -14.52 28.18 2.67
CA GLU A 178 -13.90 29.37 2.06
C GLU A 178 -12.76 30.01 2.89
N TRP A 179 -12.29 29.35 3.96
CA TRP A 179 -11.21 29.89 4.81
C TRP A 179 -9.85 29.96 4.10
N ALA A 180 -9.19 31.12 4.07
CA ALA A 180 -7.82 31.23 3.54
C ALA A 180 -6.74 30.97 4.61
N GLN A 181 -7.04 31.39 5.85
CA GLN A 181 -6.18 31.23 7.02
C GLN A 181 -7.02 31.19 8.29
N THR A 182 -6.43 30.71 9.39
CA THR A 182 -7.05 30.72 10.73
C THR A 182 -5.98 30.90 11.81
N SER A 183 -6.39 31.20 13.04
CA SER A 183 -5.49 31.31 14.19
C SER A 183 -5.64 30.08 15.10
N MET A 184 -4.54 29.42 15.43
CA MET A 184 -4.50 28.32 16.41
C MET A 184 -3.26 28.45 17.29
N ALA A 185 -3.41 28.43 18.61
CA ALA A 185 -2.28 28.57 19.54
C ALA A 185 -1.37 29.79 19.29
N GLY A 186 -1.93 30.89 18.79
CA GLY A 186 -1.16 32.09 18.42
C GLY A 186 -0.40 31.99 17.09
N TRP A 187 -0.64 30.94 16.30
CA TRP A 187 -0.09 30.77 14.94
C TRP A 187 -1.15 31.08 13.88
N THR A 188 -0.75 31.78 12.83
CA THR A 188 -1.52 31.91 11.59
C THR A 188 -1.30 30.66 10.74
N VAL A 189 -2.31 29.78 10.72
CA VAL A 189 -2.31 28.56 9.90
C VAL A 189 -2.96 28.87 8.56
N LEU A 190 -2.21 28.74 7.48
CA LEU A 190 -2.70 28.93 6.11
C LEU A 190 -3.44 27.69 5.60
N ARG A 191 -4.35 27.88 4.64
CA ARG A 191 -5.00 26.78 3.92
C ARG A 191 -3.95 25.83 3.34
N PRO A 192 -4.11 24.50 3.51
CA PRO A 192 -3.17 23.53 2.97
C PRO A 192 -3.06 23.64 1.45
N GLN A 193 -1.84 23.53 0.93
CA GLN A 193 -1.61 23.23 -0.48
C GLN A 193 -1.66 21.72 -0.66
N THR A 194 -2.52 21.22 -1.55
CA THR A 194 -2.73 19.78 -1.72
C THR A 194 -2.76 19.38 -3.19
N ASP A 195 -2.08 18.28 -3.52
CA ASP A 195 -2.19 17.58 -4.81
C ASP A 195 -2.88 16.22 -4.68
N LEU A 196 -3.40 15.91 -3.49
CA LEU A 196 -4.11 14.66 -3.21
C LEU A 196 -5.37 14.56 -4.07
N ARG A 197 -5.57 13.39 -4.67
CA ARG A 197 -6.79 13.04 -5.40
C ARG A 197 -7.58 12.00 -4.62
N LEU A 198 -8.59 12.45 -3.87
CA LEU A 198 -9.50 11.53 -3.19
C LEU A 198 -10.63 11.08 -4.13
N ALA A 199 -11.27 9.98 -3.78
CA ALA A 199 -12.36 9.42 -4.56
C ALA A 199 -13.56 10.40 -4.66
N GLY A 200 -14.09 10.60 -5.86
CA GLY A 200 -15.28 11.44 -6.08
C GLY A 200 -15.01 12.94 -5.96
N ASP A 201 -13.81 13.38 -6.36
CA ASP A 201 -13.37 14.78 -6.38
C ASP A 201 -13.39 15.49 -5.01
N ALA A 202 -13.51 14.71 -3.93
CA ALA A 202 -13.38 15.22 -2.58
C ALA A 202 -11.99 15.83 -2.37
N ARG A 203 -11.94 17.03 -1.79
CA ARG A 203 -10.69 17.74 -1.50
C ARG A 203 -10.24 17.59 -0.05
N VAL A 204 -11.14 17.17 0.84
CA VAL A 204 -10.90 17.04 2.27
C VAL A 204 -11.24 15.61 2.70
N PRO A 205 -10.32 14.90 3.36
CA PRO A 205 -10.61 13.58 3.89
C PRO A 205 -11.55 13.66 5.10
N THR A 206 -12.31 12.60 5.37
CA THR A 206 -13.16 12.49 6.57
C THR A 206 -12.42 11.97 7.77
N GLU A 207 -11.28 11.31 7.55
CA GLU A 207 -10.39 10.82 8.59
C GLU A 207 -8.96 10.92 8.09
N LEU A 208 -8.04 11.25 8.99
CA LEU A 208 -6.61 11.31 8.74
C LEU A 208 -5.89 10.48 9.79
N ILE A 209 -5.21 9.42 9.37
CA ILE A 209 -4.63 8.42 10.27
C ILE A 209 -3.11 8.45 10.11
N PRO A 210 -2.33 8.72 11.17
CA PRO A 210 -0.88 8.64 11.08
C PRO A 210 -0.41 7.23 10.73
N ALA A 211 0.45 7.09 9.72
CA ALA A 211 0.94 5.79 9.29
C ALA A 211 1.85 5.13 10.35
N SER A 212 2.51 5.92 11.19
CA SER A 212 3.34 5.45 12.30
C SER A 212 2.57 4.64 13.34
N ASP A 213 1.27 4.89 13.47
CA ASP A 213 0.40 4.30 14.49
C ASP A 213 -0.15 2.93 14.02
N LEU A 214 0.11 2.57 12.77
CA LEU A 214 -0.41 1.37 12.14
C LEU A 214 0.57 0.20 12.30
N ARG A 215 0.01 -0.95 12.65
CA ARG A 215 0.69 -2.25 12.61
C ARG A 215 -0.21 -3.22 11.88
N PHE A 216 0.34 -3.91 10.89
CA PHE A 216 -0.43 -4.82 10.04
C PHE A 216 -0.07 -6.26 10.34
N ASN A 217 -1.08 -7.07 10.62
CA ASN A 217 -0.96 -8.52 10.68
C ASN A 217 -1.40 -9.10 9.33
N GLY A 218 -0.58 -9.96 8.71
CA GLY A 218 -0.89 -10.62 7.43
C GLY A 218 -0.29 -9.98 6.18
N LEU A 219 0.29 -8.78 6.29
CA LEU A 219 1.19 -8.21 5.27
C LEU A 219 2.62 -8.65 5.57
N ARG A 220 3.33 -9.18 4.56
CA ARG A 220 4.71 -9.65 4.76
C ARG A 220 5.74 -8.54 4.92
N ASN A 221 5.55 -7.45 4.20
CA ASN A 221 6.50 -6.34 4.11
C ASN A 221 5.77 -5.00 4.30
N VAL A 222 6.46 -4.03 4.91
CA VAL A 222 6.03 -2.64 4.98
C VAL A 222 6.99 -1.81 4.15
N TYR A 223 6.46 -1.11 3.15
CA TYR A 223 7.25 -0.28 2.25
C TYR A 223 7.11 1.18 2.62
N GLN A 224 8.25 1.77 2.98
CA GLN A 224 8.38 3.17 3.32
C GLN A 224 9.60 3.79 2.65
N ARG A 225 9.57 5.10 2.45
CA ARG A 225 10.71 5.91 2.03
C ARG A 225 10.97 6.94 3.10
N ASP A 226 12.16 6.90 3.69
CA ASP A 226 12.60 7.94 4.62
C ASP A 226 12.71 9.28 3.89
N GLY A 227 12.25 10.35 4.54
CA GLY A 227 12.24 11.68 3.92
C GLY A 227 11.62 12.74 4.81
N PHE A 228 11.47 13.93 4.23
CA PHE A 228 10.90 15.09 4.86
C PHE A 228 9.36 15.02 4.88
N GLY A 229 8.76 15.26 6.05
CA GLY A 229 7.32 15.19 6.27
C GLY A 229 6.88 13.91 7.00
N SER A 230 5.66 13.95 7.53
CA SER A 230 5.03 12.81 8.22
C SER A 230 4.02 12.12 7.32
N ASP A 231 3.95 10.79 7.43
CA ASP A 231 3.10 9.96 6.58
C ASP A 231 1.74 9.68 7.23
N PHE A 232 0.69 9.76 6.41
CA PHE A 232 -0.70 9.57 6.79
C PHE A 232 -1.46 8.71 5.78
N VAL A 233 -2.57 8.15 6.24
CA VAL A 233 -3.64 7.63 5.40
C VAL A 233 -4.78 8.65 5.44
N ALA A 234 -5.09 9.24 4.29
CA ALA A 234 -6.26 10.09 4.09
C ALA A 234 -7.45 9.23 3.63
N VAL A 235 -8.54 9.24 4.41
CA VAL A 235 -9.76 8.48 4.12
C VAL A 235 -10.77 9.38 3.42
N ALA A 236 -11.19 9.00 2.22
CA ALA A 236 -12.18 9.71 1.45
C ALA A 236 -13.58 9.60 2.08
N PRO A 237 -14.45 10.61 1.92
CA PRO A 237 -15.83 10.52 2.37
C PRO A 237 -16.56 9.34 1.71
N PRO A 238 -17.51 8.70 2.42
CA PRO A 238 -18.33 7.65 1.83
C PRO A 238 -19.12 8.23 0.65
N LYS A 239 -18.98 7.62 -0.54
CA LYS A 239 -19.76 8.02 -1.72
C LYS A 239 -21.25 7.74 -1.49
N ALA A 240 -22.10 8.69 -1.91
CA ALA A 240 -23.53 8.44 -2.04
C ALA A 240 -23.76 7.22 -2.97
N ARG A 241 -24.69 6.33 -2.59
CA ARG A 241 -24.98 5.05 -3.27
C ARG A 241 -25.49 5.18 -4.73
N THR A 242 -25.56 6.39 -5.28
CA THR A 242 -26.41 6.74 -6.43
C THR A 242 -25.84 6.43 -7.81
N THR A 243 -24.56 6.05 -7.93
CA THR A 243 -23.96 5.63 -9.21
C THR A 243 -23.35 4.24 -9.12
N GLU A 244 -24.07 3.23 -9.59
CA GLU A 244 -23.54 1.87 -9.77
C GLU A 244 -22.61 1.81 -10.98
N VAL A 245 -21.41 2.38 -10.85
CA VAL A 245 -20.34 2.22 -11.83
C VAL A 245 -19.55 0.92 -11.57
N PRO A 246 -18.99 0.27 -12.61
CA PRO A 246 -18.21 -0.95 -12.48
C PRO A 246 -16.81 -0.74 -11.89
N TRP A 247 -16.38 0.49 -11.60
CA TRP A 247 -15.10 0.78 -10.95
C TRP A 247 -15.26 1.47 -9.60
N ARG A 248 -14.30 1.26 -8.70
CA ARG A 248 -14.22 1.97 -7.42
C ARG A 248 -12.79 2.26 -7.03
N ASN A 249 -12.56 3.45 -6.47
CA ASN A 249 -11.36 3.72 -5.68
C ASN A 249 -11.67 3.27 -4.23
N PRO A 250 -10.75 2.52 -3.57
CA PRO A 250 -10.83 2.12 -2.16
C PRO A 250 -11.21 3.24 -1.18
N GLY A 251 -10.89 4.49 -1.50
CA GLY A 251 -11.13 5.63 -0.62
C GLY A 251 -10.08 5.76 0.50
N TYR A 252 -8.92 5.12 0.35
CA TYR A 252 -7.78 5.26 1.25
C TYR A 252 -6.57 5.68 0.40
N VAL A 253 -5.97 6.82 0.72
CA VAL A 253 -4.88 7.40 -0.07
C VAL A 253 -3.69 7.68 0.84
N SER A 254 -2.48 7.27 0.41
CA SER A 254 -1.25 7.65 1.11
C SER A 254 -1.02 9.15 0.94
N MET A 255 -0.68 9.83 2.03
CA MET A 255 -0.42 11.25 2.07
C MET A 255 0.86 11.50 2.88
N THR A 256 1.68 12.44 2.43
CA THR A 256 2.77 12.99 3.26
C THR A 256 2.47 14.45 3.56
N GLY A 257 2.41 14.79 4.84
CA GLY A 257 2.23 16.15 5.32
C GLY A 257 3.57 16.79 5.67
N ALA A 258 3.83 18.00 5.19
CA ALA A 258 5.00 18.80 5.58
C ALA A 258 4.56 20.23 5.97
N LEU A 259 5.15 20.77 7.02
CA LEU A 259 4.91 22.16 7.46
C LEU A 259 6.03 23.09 6.96
N VAL A 260 5.64 24.15 6.26
CA VAL A 260 6.53 25.22 5.82
C VAL A 260 6.27 26.45 6.68
N PHE A 261 7.35 27.07 7.16
CA PHE A 261 7.33 28.29 7.96
C PHE A 261 7.77 29.47 7.10
N ASP A 262 7.02 30.57 7.17
CA ASP A 262 7.27 31.74 6.32
C ASP A 262 8.58 32.46 6.70
N GLY A 263 9.30 32.97 5.69
CA GLY A 263 10.56 33.70 5.89
C GLY A 263 11.65 33.36 4.86
N ASN A 264 12.46 34.37 4.49
CA ASN A 264 13.55 34.23 3.52
C ASN A 264 14.92 34.12 4.19
N THR A 265 15.05 34.55 5.44
CA THR A 265 16.26 34.45 6.25
C THR A 265 16.04 33.58 7.49
N LEU A 266 17.13 33.15 8.13
CA LEU A 266 17.05 32.45 9.41
C LEU A 266 16.28 33.29 10.45
N GLY A 267 16.56 34.60 10.52
CA GLY A 267 15.87 35.51 11.43
C GLY A 267 14.36 35.53 11.23
N ASP A 268 13.90 35.66 9.99
CA ASP A 268 12.47 35.67 9.65
C ASP A 268 11.77 34.38 10.11
N VAL A 269 12.37 33.22 9.78
CA VAL A 269 11.85 31.91 10.17
C VAL A 269 11.83 31.75 11.70
N LEU A 270 12.80 32.30 12.43
CA LEU A 270 12.85 32.20 13.89
C LEU A 270 11.88 33.12 14.63
N VAL A 271 11.28 34.10 13.96
CA VAL A 271 10.24 34.98 14.55
C VAL A 271 8.84 34.74 13.98
N THR A 272 8.72 34.06 12.84
CA THR A 272 7.42 33.82 12.21
C THR A 272 6.48 33.01 13.10
N LYS A 273 5.20 33.37 13.02
CA LYS A 273 4.06 32.61 13.54
C LYS A 273 3.13 32.15 12.41
N GLN A 274 3.57 32.22 11.16
CA GLN A 274 2.82 31.73 10.01
C GLN A 274 3.31 30.35 9.58
N VAL A 275 2.37 29.43 9.34
CA VAL A 275 2.67 28.06 8.93
C VAL A 275 1.71 27.59 7.84
N GLN A 276 2.23 26.88 6.84
CA GLN A 276 1.44 26.25 5.78
C GLN A 276 1.68 24.74 5.74
N LEU A 277 0.61 23.98 5.65
CA LEU A 277 0.66 22.54 5.38
C LEU A 277 0.76 22.28 3.86
N LEU A 278 1.75 21.51 3.46
CA LEU A 278 1.83 20.87 2.16
C LEU A 278 1.36 19.41 2.32
N ALA A 279 0.26 19.04 1.65
CA ALA A 279 -0.31 17.71 1.64
C ALA A 279 -0.03 17.04 0.29
N LYS A 280 0.90 16.09 0.28
CA LYS A 280 1.50 15.54 -0.93
C LYS A 280 1.12 14.07 -1.17
N ASP A 281 0.85 13.71 -2.42
CA ASP A 281 0.72 12.33 -2.88
C ASP A 281 2.12 11.72 -3.15
N PRO A 282 2.61 10.81 -2.27
CA PRO A 282 3.96 10.26 -2.41
C PRO A 282 4.11 9.28 -3.58
N TYR A 283 3.01 8.86 -4.23
CA TYR A 283 3.10 8.08 -5.46
C TYR A 283 3.48 8.94 -6.65
N ARG A 284 3.22 10.25 -6.61
CA ARG A 284 3.53 11.20 -7.69
C ARG A 284 4.89 11.85 -7.51
N ASP A 285 5.11 12.39 -6.31
CA ASP A 285 6.31 13.13 -6.00
C ASP A 285 7.26 12.27 -5.17
N SER A 286 8.50 12.11 -5.65
CA SER A 286 9.57 11.50 -4.85
C SER A 286 10.33 12.49 -3.97
N SER A 287 10.13 13.78 -4.22
CA SER A 287 10.85 14.88 -3.61
C SER A 287 9.97 16.11 -3.52
N ILE A 288 10.33 17.05 -2.65
CA ILE A 288 9.65 18.32 -2.47
C ILE A 288 10.67 19.46 -2.41
N THR A 289 10.30 20.64 -2.92
CA THR A 289 11.13 21.84 -2.84
C THR A 289 10.73 22.67 -1.62
N VAL A 290 11.66 22.84 -0.67
CA VAL A 290 11.45 23.56 0.60
C VAL A 290 12.70 24.40 0.88
N GLY A 291 12.54 25.68 1.22
CA GLY A 291 13.67 26.59 1.45
C GLY A 291 14.63 26.71 0.26
N GLY A 292 14.11 26.60 -0.97
CA GLY A 292 14.92 26.57 -2.20
C GLY A 292 15.74 25.29 -2.42
N ARG A 293 15.55 24.25 -1.59
CA ARG A 293 16.24 22.96 -1.68
C ARG A 293 15.28 21.85 -2.07
N VAL A 294 15.74 20.92 -2.90
CA VAL A 294 14.99 19.70 -3.22
C VAL A 294 15.40 18.61 -2.23
N VAL A 295 14.44 18.09 -1.46
CA VAL A 295 14.68 17.01 -0.49
C VAL A 295 13.77 15.81 -0.76
N PRO A 296 14.17 14.58 -0.39
CA PRO A 296 13.30 13.42 -0.48
C PRO A 296 12.01 13.62 0.31
N LEU A 297 10.87 13.31 -0.29
CA LEU A 297 9.58 13.34 0.40
C LEU A 297 9.39 12.01 1.15
N GLY A 298 8.96 12.06 2.42
CA GLY A 298 8.56 10.86 3.16
C GLY A 298 7.48 10.06 2.41
N ALA A 299 7.34 8.77 2.68
CA ALA A 299 6.23 8.00 2.15
C ALA A 299 6.00 6.71 2.92
N ASN A 300 4.72 6.33 3.09
CA ASN A 300 4.32 4.97 3.41
C ASN A 300 3.40 4.40 2.32
N PHE A 301 3.92 3.45 1.54
CA PHE A 301 3.22 2.85 0.40
C PHE A 301 2.30 1.70 0.82
N THR A 302 2.49 1.13 2.00
CA THR A 302 1.70 0.01 2.52
C THR A 302 0.49 0.46 3.33
N ALA A 303 0.58 1.59 4.04
CA ALA A 303 -0.40 2.00 5.05
C ALA A 303 -1.83 2.14 4.51
N ALA A 304 -2.02 2.84 3.40
CA ALA A 304 -3.35 3.05 2.82
C ALA A 304 -3.99 1.74 2.36
N TYR A 305 -3.20 0.86 1.73
CA TYR A 305 -3.66 -0.45 1.27
C TYR A 305 -4.03 -1.36 2.46
N GLY A 306 -3.17 -1.41 3.48
CA GLY A 306 -3.43 -2.19 4.70
C GLY A 306 -4.69 -1.72 5.44
N MET A 307 -4.90 -0.40 5.55
CA MET A 307 -6.13 0.16 6.16
C MET A 307 -7.38 -0.21 5.38
N TRP A 308 -7.32 -0.14 4.05
CA TRP A 308 -8.42 -0.53 3.20
C TRP A 308 -8.80 -2.00 3.40
N LEU A 309 -7.82 -2.91 3.40
CA LEU A 309 -8.06 -4.33 3.62
C LEU A 309 -8.70 -4.59 4.99
N ALA A 310 -8.14 -4.01 6.05
CA ALA A 310 -8.61 -4.19 7.42
C ALA A 310 -10.06 -3.71 7.63
N ARG A 311 -10.50 -2.67 6.90
CA ARG A 311 -11.85 -2.09 7.05
C ARG A 311 -12.87 -2.54 6.00
N SER A 312 -12.44 -3.17 4.90
CA SER A 312 -13.35 -3.61 3.83
C SER A 312 -14.16 -4.86 4.20
N GLY A 313 -13.68 -5.66 5.15
CA GLY A 313 -14.36 -6.86 5.63
C GLY A 313 -14.53 -7.93 4.54
N PHE A 314 -13.62 -8.00 3.56
CA PHE A 314 -13.71 -8.93 2.43
C PHE A 314 -13.82 -10.38 2.88
N ALA A 315 -13.11 -10.81 3.93
CA ALA A 315 -13.28 -12.16 4.49
C ALA A 315 -14.75 -12.48 4.87
N SER A 316 -15.49 -11.51 5.41
CA SER A 316 -16.91 -11.70 5.75
C SER A 316 -17.83 -11.61 4.51
N GLN A 317 -17.48 -10.77 3.53
CA GLN A 317 -18.26 -10.56 2.31
C GLN A 317 -18.05 -11.66 1.28
N SER A 318 -16.83 -12.21 1.19
CA SER A 318 -16.50 -13.37 0.36
C SER A 318 -17.38 -14.52 0.80
N ILE A 319 -17.38 -14.90 2.09
CA ILE A 319 -18.28 -15.92 2.65
C ILE A 319 -19.76 -15.67 2.29
N ARG A 320 -20.24 -14.41 2.35
CA ARG A 320 -21.62 -14.07 1.97
C ARG A 320 -21.89 -14.23 0.48
N SER A 321 -20.96 -13.80 -0.38
CA SER A 321 -21.02 -13.98 -1.84
C SER A 321 -21.01 -15.45 -2.21
N LEU A 322 -20.19 -16.27 -1.53
CA LEU A 322 -20.12 -17.72 -1.72
C LEU A 322 -21.42 -18.43 -1.36
N LEU A 323 -22.08 -17.99 -0.28
CA LEU A 323 -23.36 -18.56 0.15
C LEU A 323 -24.58 -18.00 -0.59
N GLY A 324 -24.38 -17.06 -1.53
CA GLY A 324 -25.46 -16.39 -2.26
C GLY A 324 -26.42 -15.61 -1.37
N ARG A 325 -25.96 -15.09 -0.22
CA ARG A 325 -26.76 -14.34 0.77
C ARG A 325 -26.85 -12.85 0.42
N GLU A 326 -27.87 -12.15 0.94
CA GLU A 326 -28.00 -10.70 0.83
C GLU A 326 -26.72 -9.99 1.34
N GLY A 327 -26.17 -9.08 0.52
CA GLY A 327 -24.93 -8.35 0.79
C GLY A 327 -23.65 -8.88 0.11
N GLY A 328 -23.72 -9.98 -0.66
CA GLY A 328 -22.64 -10.41 -1.55
C GLY A 328 -22.53 -9.58 -2.85
N ILE A 329 -21.39 -9.62 -3.54
CA ILE A 329 -21.21 -8.94 -4.82
C ILE A 329 -22.02 -9.63 -5.94
N ALA A 330 -22.83 -8.87 -6.68
CA ALA A 330 -23.68 -9.41 -7.75
C ALA A 330 -23.11 -9.21 -9.15
N THR A 331 -22.26 -8.20 -9.34
CA THR A 331 -21.61 -7.87 -10.62
C THR A 331 -20.16 -7.49 -10.38
N PRO A 332 -19.23 -7.77 -11.31
CA PRO A 332 -17.83 -7.44 -11.15
C PRO A 332 -17.57 -5.96 -10.86
N ARG A 333 -16.53 -5.71 -10.08
CA ARG A 333 -16.03 -4.38 -9.76
C ARG A 333 -14.51 -4.33 -9.96
N VAL A 334 -14.04 -3.32 -10.67
CA VAL A 334 -12.63 -2.98 -10.84
C VAL A 334 -12.23 -2.05 -9.70
N LEU A 335 -11.34 -2.50 -8.83
CA LEU A 335 -10.87 -1.77 -7.68
C LEU A 335 -9.51 -1.14 -8.02
N LEU A 336 -9.46 0.18 -8.11
CA LEU A 336 -8.25 0.93 -8.48
C LEU A 336 -7.45 1.21 -7.22
N MET A 337 -6.36 0.49 -6.98
CA MET A 337 -5.57 0.60 -5.73
C MET A 337 -4.87 1.95 -5.57
N GLN A 338 -4.73 2.69 -6.67
CA GLN A 338 -4.16 4.01 -6.74
C GLN A 338 -5.07 4.92 -7.59
N PRO A 339 -5.04 6.25 -7.40
CA PRO A 339 -5.67 7.17 -8.35
C PRO A 339 -5.18 6.89 -9.77
N TYR A 340 -6.11 6.93 -10.74
CA TYR A 340 -5.76 6.64 -12.13
C TYR A 340 -4.70 7.62 -12.66
N ASP A 341 -3.65 7.05 -13.25
CA ASP A 341 -2.52 7.78 -13.82
C ASP A 341 -2.35 7.35 -15.28
N LEU A 342 -2.42 8.30 -16.22
CA LEU A 342 -2.36 8.04 -17.66
C LEU A 342 -0.98 7.51 -18.10
N ASP A 343 0.06 7.79 -17.33
CA ASP A 343 1.46 7.50 -17.68
C ASP A 343 1.97 6.17 -17.09
N ARG A 344 1.16 5.48 -16.28
CA ARG A 344 1.48 4.17 -15.70
C ARG A 344 0.70 3.04 -16.36
N LEU A 345 1.40 1.97 -16.73
CA LEU A 345 0.80 0.74 -17.24
C LEU A 345 -0.20 0.17 -16.24
N THR A 346 -1.28 -0.44 -16.72
CA THR A 346 -2.26 -1.07 -15.83
C THR A 346 -1.94 -2.55 -15.62
N LEU A 347 -1.83 -2.96 -14.36
CA LEU A 347 -1.75 -4.36 -13.94
C LEU A 347 -3.11 -4.79 -13.38
N VAL A 348 -3.79 -5.72 -14.05
CA VAL A 348 -5.10 -6.22 -13.63
C VAL A 348 -4.94 -7.60 -13.00
N MET A 349 -5.44 -7.75 -11.78
CA MET A 349 -5.37 -8.99 -11.00
C MET A 349 -6.74 -9.64 -10.87
N LEU A 350 -6.85 -10.92 -11.23
CA LEU A 350 -8.07 -11.72 -11.18
C LEU A 350 -7.91 -12.87 -10.18
N HIS A 351 -8.57 -12.78 -9.03
CA HIS A 351 -8.52 -13.81 -7.98
C HIS A 351 -9.20 -15.12 -8.41
N GLY A 352 -8.91 -16.20 -7.70
CA GLY A 352 -9.49 -17.53 -7.94
C GLY A 352 -10.89 -17.72 -7.37
N LEU A 353 -11.36 -18.97 -7.45
CA LEU A 353 -12.64 -19.41 -6.92
C LEU A 353 -12.68 -19.29 -5.39
N ALA A 354 -13.84 -18.99 -4.83
CA ALA A 354 -14.02 -18.81 -3.38
C ALA A 354 -13.09 -17.80 -2.69
N SER A 355 -12.56 -16.88 -3.49
CA SER A 355 -11.60 -15.90 -3.04
C SER A 355 -12.15 -14.47 -3.17
N SER A 356 -11.33 -13.51 -2.78
CA SER A 356 -11.58 -12.09 -2.82
C SER A 356 -10.30 -11.38 -3.30
N PRO A 357 -10.33 -10.06 -3.48
CA PRO A 357 -9.11 -9.29 -3.73
C PRO A 357 -7.99 -9.51 -2.68
N GLU A 358 -8.33 -9.99 -1.47
CA GLU A 358 -7.36 -10.35 -0.43
C GLU A 358 -6.34 -11.43 -0.88
N ALA A 359 -6.65 -12.22 -1.91
CA ALA A 359 -5.70 -13.18 -2.48
C ALA A 359 -4.42 -12.53 -3.02
N TRP A 360 -4.49 -11.24 -3.34
CA TRP A 360 -3.41 -10.47 -3.96
C TRP A 360 -2.66 -9.60 -2.96
N ILE A 361 -2.99 -9.62 -1.66
CA ILE A 361 -2.43 -8.72 -0.63
C ILE A 361 -0.92 -8.55 -0.77
N ASN A 362 -0.18 -9.67 -0.77
CA ASN A 362 1.27 -9.61 -0.81
C ASN A 362 1.78 -9.20 -2.20
N VAL A 363 1.17 -9.68 -3.29
CA VAL A 363 1.57 -9.32 -4.66
C VAL A 363 1.36 -7.83 -4.93
N ALA A 364 0.17 -7.31 -4.63
CA ALA A 364 -0.16 -5.90 -4.83
C ALA A 364 0.72 -4.98 -3.97
N ASN A 365 0.93 -5.33 -2.70
CA ASN A 365 1.81 -4.58 -1.80
C ASN A 365 3.27 -4.57 -2.30
N GLU A 366 3.77 -5.68 -2.84
CA GLU A 366 5.12 -5.77 -3.42
C GLU A 366 5.27 -4.93 -4.69
N VAL A 367 4.25 -4.91 -5.56
CA VAL A 367 4.26 -4.09 -6.79
C VAL A 367 4.20 -2.60 -6.46
N MET A 368 3.35 -2.19 -5.51
CA MET A 368 3.25 -0.79 -5.06
C MET A 368 4.47 -0.37 -4.22
N GLY A 369 5.09 -1.33 -3.52
CA GLY A 369 6.24 -1.15 -2.65
C GLY A 369 7.60 -1.12 -3.36
N ASP A 370 7.74 -1.79 -4.49
CA ASP A 370 8.92 -1.72 -5.36
C ASP A 370 8.96 -0.39 -6.12
N GLU A 371 10.08 0.34 -6.02
CA GLU A 371 10.18 1.67 -6.63
C GLU A 371 10.08 1.64 -8.15
N TYR A 372 10.75 0.68 -8.80
CA TYR A 372 10.73 0.59 -10.24
C TYR A 372 9.34 0.22 -10.73
N LEU A 373 8.68 -0.73 -10.06
CA LEU A 373 7.33 -1.14 -10.44
C LEU A 373 6.29 -0.07 -10.15
N ARG A 374 6.26 0.55 -8.96
CA ARG A 374 5.26 1.59 -8.64
C ARG A 374 5.33 2.80 -9.58
N ARG A 375 6.53 3.13 -10.09
CA ARG A 375 6.73 4.23 -11.06
C ARG A 375 6.22 3.87 -12.45
N ASN A 376 6.11 2.59 -12.78
CA ASN A 376 5.70 2.13 -14.12
C ASN A 376 4.29 1.53 -14.17
N TYR A 377 3.78 1.05 -13.04
CA TYR A 377 2.51 0.33 -12.94
C TYR A 377 1.56 0.98 -11.94
N GLN A 378 0.27 0.84 -12.25
CA GLN A 378 -0.83 1.01 -11.31
C GLN A 378 -1.61 -0.30 -11.19
N VAL A 379 -2.03 -0.64 -9.97
CA VAL A 379 -2.66 -1.94 -9.67
C VAL A 379 -4.17 -1.85 -9.64
N TRP A 380 -4.82 -2.71 -10.41
CA TRP A 380 -6.27 -2.92 -10.42
C TRP A 380 -6.60 -4.35 -9.97
N GLU A 381 -7.50 -4.48 -9.00
CA GLU A 381 -7.98 -5.79 -8.53
C GLU A 381 -9.44 -5.96 -8.96
N VAL A 382 -9.78 -7.08 -9.60
CA VAL A 382 -11.15 -7.38 -10.01
C VAL A 382 -11.84 -8.20 -8.94
N TYR A 383 -12.88 -7.66 -8.31
CA TYR A 383 -13.76 -8.40 -7.40
C TYR A 383 -15.01 -8.87 -8.14
N TYR A 384 -15.30 -10.17 -8.14
CA TYR A 384 -16.41 -10.73 -8.93
C TYR A 384 -17.05 -11.95 -8.25
N PRO A 385 -18.33 -12.28 -8.59
CA PRO A 385 -19.03 -13.42 -8.00
C PRO A 385 -18.43 -14.74 -8.49
N THR A 386 -17.63 -15.39 -7.64
CA THR A 386 -16.91 -16.60 -8.05
C THR A 386 -17.81 -17.80 -8.27
N ASN A 387 -19.03 -17.82 -7.73
CA ASN A 387 -20.02 -18.87 -7.93
C ASN A 387 -20.69 -18.87 -9.32
N ALA A 388 -20.52 -17.81 -10.12
CA ALA A 388 -21.05 -17.74 -11.48
C ALA A 388 -20.23 -18.60 -12.46
N PRO A 389 -20.85 -19.13 -13.54
CA PRO A 389 -20.13 -19.89 -14.58
C PRO A 389 -18.99 -19.07 -15.21
N VAL A 390 -17.93 -19.73 -15.66
CA VAL A 390 -16.72 -19.07 -16.22
C VAL A 390 -17.08 -18.18 -17.40
N ALA A 391 -17.95 -18.65 -18.31
CA ALA A 391 -18.42 -17.86 -19.45
C ALA A 391 -19.15 -16.57 -19.04
N VAL A 392 -19.94 -16.63 -17.96
CA VAL A 392 -20.66 -15.46 -17.44
C VAL A 392 -19.67 -14.47 -16.82
N ASN A 393 -18.75 -14.96 -16.01
CA ASN A 393 -17.71 -14.13 -15.40
C ASN A 393 -16.83 -13.46 -16.47
N LEU A 394 -16.46 -14.19 -17.53
CA LEU A 394 -15.71 -13.64 -18.66
C LEU A 394 -16.40 -12.40 -19.27
N VAL A 395 -17.69 -12.53 -19.62
CA VAL A 395 -18.46 -11.42 -20.22
C VAL A 395 -18.56 -10.24 -19.26
N GLN A 396 -18.92 -10.49 -18.01
CA GLN A 396 -19.16 -9.42 -17.04
C GLN A 396 -17.86 -8.71 -16.64
N ILE A 397 -16.76 -9.44 -16.50
CA ILE A 397 -15.44 -8.87 -16.19
C ILE A 397 -14.94 -8.05 -17.38
N ARG A 398 -15.05 -8.56 -18.61
CA ARG A 398 -14.70 -7.80 -19.82
C ARG A 398 -15.48 -6.49 -19.89
N LYS A 399 -16.80 -6.55 -19.71
CA LYS A 399 -17.66 -5.36 -19.70
C LYS A 399 -17.24 -4.35 -18.63
N ALA A 400 -16.89 -4.82 -17.43
CA ALA A 400 -16.43 -3.95 -16.34
C ALA A 400 -15.08 -3.28 -16.66
N LEU A 401 -14.12 -4.04 -17.21
CA LEU A 401 -12.82 -3.52 -17.63
C LEU A 401 -12.94 -2.53 -18.79
N ASP A 402 -13.69 -2.86 -19.84
CA ASP A 402 -13.91 -1.99 -20.99
C ASP A 402 -14.60 -0.68 -20.56
N ALA A 403 -15.63 -0.75 -19.72
CA ALA A 403 -16.29 0.45 -19.20
C ALA A 403 -15.36 1.31 -18.31
N THR A 404 -14.48 0.68 -17.54
CA THR A 404 -13.51 1.38 -16.69
C THR A 404 -12.46 2.08 -17.55
N LEU A 405 -11.89 1.38 -18.53
CA LEU A 405 -10.91 1.95 -19.46
C LEU A 405 -11.53 3.10 -20.29
N GLN A 406 -12.74 2.91 -20.82
CA GLN A 406 -13.45 3.93 -21.59
C GLN A 406 -13.77 5.19 -20.76
N HIS A 407 -14.01 5.05 -19.46
CA HIS A 407 -14.26 6.18 -18.57
C HIS A 407 -13.00 7.01 -18.33
N PHE A 408 -11.88 6.34 -18.03
CA PHE A 408 -10.65 7.00 -17.60
C PHE A 408 -9.73 7.42 -18.77
N ASP A 409 -9.78 6.70 -19.88
CA ASP A 409 -9.13 7.07 -21.13
C ASP A 409 -10.06 6.79 -22.33
N PRO A 410 -11.00 7.71 -22.61
CA PRO A 410 -11.94 7.57 -23.73
C PRO A 410 -11.27 7.46 -25.10
N SER A 411 -10.04 7.98 -25.23
CA SER A 411 -9.27 7.95 -26.48
C SER A 411 -8.61 6.60 -26.73
N GLY A 412 -8.39 5.82 -25.67
CA GLY A 412 -7.62 4.57 -25.70
C GLY A 412 -6.15 4.75 -26.10
N ARG A 413 -5.56 5.93 -25.93
CA ARG A 413 -4.18 6.24 -26.34
C ARG A 413 -3.20 6.36 -25.18
N ALA A 414 -3.70 6.40 -23.94
CA ALA A 414 -2.85 6.52 -22.76
C ALA A 414 -1.97 5.28 -22.59
N ARG A 415 -0.78 5.47 -22.01
CA ARG A 415 0.08 4.34 -21.63
C ARG A 415 -0.64 3.39 -20.66
N ALA A 416 -1.55 3.91 -19.86
CA ALA A 416 -2.36 3.13 -18.94
C ALA A 416 -3.36 2.18 -19.59
N SER A 417 -3.96 2.55 -20.72
CA SER A 417 -4.95 1.75 -21.43
C SER A 417 -4.34 0.87 -22.52
N GLN A 418 -3.08 1.12 -22.85
CA GLN A 418 -2.27 0.34 -23.81
C GLN A 418 -1.34 -0.60 -23.06
N ASN A 419 -1.12 -1.80 -23.61
CA ASN A 419 -0.20 -2.79 -23.03
C ASN A 419 -0.55 -3.20 -21.59
N VAL A 420 -1.84 -3.36 -21.29
CA VAL A 420 -2.32 -3.89 -20.02
C VAL A 420 -1.70 -5.27 -19.76
N VAL A 421 -1.35 -5.54 -18.50
CA VAL A 421 -0.91 -6.86 -18.05
C VAL A 421 -2.03 -7.51 -17.25
N LEU A 422 -2.43 -8.72 -17.64
CA LEU A 422 -3.37 -9.54 -16.85
C LEU A 422 -2.59 -10.52 -15.98
N VAL A 423 -2.98 -10.65 -14.72
CA VAL A 423 -2.47 -11.68 -13.81
C VAL A 423 -3.66 -12.40 -13.22
N GLY A 424 -3.73 -13.72 -13.39
CA GLY A 424 -4.85 -14.50 -12.88
C GLY A 424 -4.37 -15.72 -12.11
N HIS A 425 -5.00 -15.97 -10.96
CA HIS A 425 -4.76 -17.16 -10.15
C HIS A 425 -5.94 -18.12 -10.24
N SER A 426 -5.65 -19.43 -10.34
CA SER A 426 -6.68 -20.49 -10.37
C SER A 426 -7.76 -20.20 -11.43
N MET A 427 -9.04 -20.18 -11.07
CA MET A 427 -10.14 -19.79 -11.96
C MET A 427 -9.94 -18.41 -12.61
N GLY A 428 -9.35 -17.45 -11.89
CA GLY A 428 -9.06 -16.12 -12.40
C GLY A 428 -8.04 -16.15 -13.55
N GLY A 429 -7.11 -17.10 -13.56
CA GLY A 429 -6.19 -17.30 -14.68
C GLY A 429 -6.83 -17.99 -15.88
N VAL A 430 -7.81 -18.88 -15.67
CA VAL A 430 -8.66 -19.39 -16.78
C VAL A 430 -9.40 -18.23 -17.44
N ILE A 431 -10.04 -17.36 -16.66
CA ILE A 431 -10.74 -16.18 -17.17
C ILE A 431 -9.76 -15.23 -17.87
N ALA A 432 -8.60 -14.94 -17.26
CA ALA A 432 -7.57 -14.08 -17.84
C ALA A 432 -7.09 -14.60 -19.20
N ARG A 433 -6.90 -15.92 -19.34
CA ARG A 433 -6.57 -16.55 -20.63
C ARG A 433 -7.68 -16.32 -21.65
N LEU A 434 -8.94 -16.53 -21.28
CA LEU A 434 -10.06 -16.34 -22.19
C LEU A 434 -10.23 -14.88 -22.62
N LEU A 435 -9.88 -13.90 -21.77
CA LEU A 435 -9.84 -12.48 -22.14
C LEU A 435 -8.81 -12.18 -23.24
N VAL A 436 -7.81 -13.04 -23.45
CA VAL A 436 -6.79 -12.91 -24.50
C VAL A 436 -6.88 -13.97 -25.60
N SER A 437 -7.92 -14.81 -25.58
CA SER A 437 -8.17 -15.85 -26.58
C SER A 437 -9.26 -15.45 -27.58
N SER A 438 -9.28 -16.13 -28.74
CA SER A 438 -10.40 -16.08 -29.67
C SER A 438 -11.17 -17.40 -29.61
N SER A 439 -12.50 -17.34 -29.44
CA SER A 439 -13.33 -18.56 -29.49
C SER A 439 -13.73 -18.96 -30.91
N GLY A 440 -13.85 -18.00 -31.84
CA GLY A 440 -14.43 -18.24 -33.15
C GLY A 440 -15.81 -18.87 -33.00
N ASP A 441 -16.08 -19.93 -33.78
CA ASP A 441 -17.32 -20.69 -33.65
C ASP A 441 -17.20 -21.97 -32.80
N LYS A 442 -16.00 -22.29 -32.27
CA LYS A 442 -15.70 -23.58 -31.60
C LYS A 442 -16.58 -23.87 -30.38
N LEU A 443 -17.06 -22.84 -29.68
CA LEU A 443 -17.88 -23.00 -28.49
C LEU A 443 -19.37 -23.21 -28.79
N TRP A 444 -19.82 -23.02 -30.04
CA TRP A 444 -21.23 -23.26 -30.40
C TRP A 444 -21.60 -24.74 -30.33
N ASP A 445 -20.65 -25.63 -30.59
CA ASP A 445 -20.85 -27.08 -30.58
C ASP A 445 -21.13 -27.62 -29.17
N VAL A 446 -20.85 -26.81 -28.13
CA VAL A 446 -21.13 -27.12 -26.72
C VAL A 446 -22.62 -26.99 -26.40
N ILE A 447 -23.39 -26.21 -27.17
CA ILE A 447 -24.80 -26.00 -26.91
C ILE A 447 -25.63 -27.02 -27.70
N PRO A 448 -26.36 -27.93 -27.04
CA PRO A 448 -27.29 -28.83 -27.72
C PRO A 448 -28.53 -28.03 -28.15
N VAL A 449 -28.44 -27.32 -29.28
CA VAL A 449 -29.58 -26.62 -29.86
C VAL A 449 -30.52 -27.67 -30.46
N ARG A 450 -31.69 -27.85 -29.84
CA ARG A 450 -32.73 -28.77 -30.34
C ARG A 450 -33.10 -28.42 -31.79
N ALA A 451 -33.21 -29.44 -32.65
CA ALA A 451 -33.61 -29.30 -34.05
C ALA A 451 -35.02 -28.70 -34.23
N ASN A 452 -35.88 -28.77 -33.21
CA ASN A 452 -37.31 -28.43 -33.27
C ASN A 452 -37.64 -26.96 -32.92
N LEU A 453 -36.66 -26.04 -32.97
CA LEU A 453 -36.91 -24.61 -32.77
C LEU A 453 -37.19 -23.92 -34.11
N SER A 454 -38.20 -23.05 -34.15
CA SER A 454 -38.47 -22.20 -35.33
C SER A 454 -37.24 -21.34 -35.70
N PRO A 455 -37.04 -20.98 -36.98
CA PRO A 455 -35.90 -20.14 -37.40
C PRO A 455 -35.75 -18.85 -36.56
N GLU A 456 -36.85 -18.18 -36.23
CA GLU A 456 -36.85 -16.98 -35.39
C GLU A 456 -36.40 -17.25 -33.94
N LYS A 457 -36.89 -18.34 -33.33
CA LYS A 457 -36.46 -18.75 -31.98
C LYS A 457 -34.97 -19.10 -31.97
N ARG A 458 -34.48 -19.82 -32.97
CA ARG A 458 -33.05 -20.13 -33.13
C ARG A 458 -32.20 -18.86 -33.25
N ALA A 459 -32.63 -17.89 -34.07
CA ALA A 459 -31.93 -16.61 -34.19
C ALA A 459 -31.88 -15.84 -32.86
N ARG A 460 -32.98 -15.83 -32.09
CA ARG A 460 -33.04 -15.20 -30.75
C ARG A 460 -32.13 -15.90 -29.74
N VAL A 461 -32.14 -17.23 -29.68
CA VAL A 461 -31.26 -18.01 -28.80
C VAL A 461 -29.79 -17.76 -29.16
N ARG A 462 -29.44 -17.82 -30.45
CA ARG A 462 -28.09 -17.49 -30.93
C ARG A 462 -27.69 -16.08 -30.52
N LYS A 463 -28.53 -15.07 -30.75
CA LYS A 463 -28.24 -13.69 -30.35
C LYS A 463 -27.97 -13.55 -28.84
N ARG A 464 -28.72 -14.25 -27.99
CA ARG A 464 -28.54 -14.17 -26.53
C ARG A 464 -27.32 -14.95 -26.01
N LEU A 465 -26.97 -16.07 -26.64
CA LEU A 465 -25.82 -16.89 -26.25
C LEU A 465 -24.50 -16.39 -26.84
N ALA A 466 -24.54 -15.65 -27.95
CA ALA A 466 -23.35 -15.18 -28.65
C ALA A 466 -22.32 -14.49 -27.73
N PRO A 467 -22.68 -13.59 -26.80
CA PRO A 467 -21.70 -12.97 -25.91
C PRO A 467 -20.89 -13.97 -25.06
N TYR A 468 -21.47 -15.12 -24.72
CA TYR A 468 -20.86 -16.14 -23.87
C TYR A 468 -20.02 -17.16 -24.66
N LEU A 469 -20.22 -17.27 -25.97
CA LEU A 469 -19.62 -18.30 -26.83
C LEU A 469 -18.73 -17.72 -27.93
N GLN A 470 -18.93 -16.45 -28.30
CA GLN A 470 -18.16 -15.73 -29.29
C GLN A 470 -17.48 -14.52 -28.65
N PHE A 471 -16.16 -14.61 -28.49
CA PHE A 471 -15.34 -13.54 -27.97
C PHE A 471 -13.99 -13.48 -28.67
N THR A 472 -13.44 -12.27 -28.71
CA THR A 472 -12.12 -11.94 -29.25
C THR A 472 -11.18 -11.46 -28.15
N PRO A 473 -9.86 -11.49 -28.35
CA PRO A 473 -8.90 -10.99 -27.39
C PRO A 473 -9.13 -9.51 -27.08
N MET A 474 -8.98 -9.11 -25.82
CA MET A 474 -8.96 -7.71 -25.43
C MET A 474 -7.79 -7.00 -26.12
N PRO A 475 -8.05 -5.98 -26.96
CA PRO A 475 -7.00 -5.34 -27.75
C PRO A 475 -5.98 -4.57 -26.89
N GLN A 476 -6.37 -4.17 -25.69
CA GLN A 476 -5.55 -3.41 -24.74
C GLN A 476 -4.46 -4.25 -24.08
N VAL A 477 -4.62 -5.58 -24.04
CA VAL A 477 -3.72 -6.48 -23.31
C VAL A 477 -2.56 -6.89 -24.21
N SER A 478 -1.34 -6.82 -23.67
CA SER A 478 -0.12 -7.27 -24.38
C SER A 478 0.63 -8.37 -23.63
N ARG A 479 0.35 -8.56 -22.33
CA ARG A 479 0.97 -9.60 -21.51
C ARG A 479 0.00 -10.24 -20.54
N ALA A 480 0.17 -11.54 -20.30
CA ALA A 480 -0.58 -12.28 -19.29
C ALA A 480 0.33 -13.18 -18.42
N VAL A 481 -0.03 -13.37 -17.16
CA VAL A 481 0.60 -14.35 -16.27
C VAL A 481 -0.47 -15.20 -15.61
N PHE A 482 -0.36 -16.51 -15.76
CA PHE A 482 -1.31 -17.48 -15.21
C PHE A 482 -0.66 -18.25 -14.06
N LEU A 483 -1.26 -18.21 -12.88
CA LEU A 483 -0.76 -18.85 -11.68
C LEU A 483 -1.68 -20.00 -11.28
N ALA A 484 -1.15 -21.22 -11.20
CA ALA A 484 -1.87 -22.41 -10.72
C ALA A 484 -3.28 -22.56 -11.35
N SER A 485 -3.39 -22.29 -12.66
CA SER A 485 -4.68 -22.10 -13.33
C SER A 485 -5.14 -23.38 -14.02
N PRO A 486 -6.32 -23.95 -13.72
CA PRO A 486 -6.77 -25.21 -14.33
C PRO A 486 -7.31 -24.99 -15.75
N HIS A 487 -6.43 -24.70 -16.71
CA HIS A 487 -6.80 -24.37 -18.09
C HIS A 487 -7.50 -25.51 -18.83
N ARG A 488 -7.26 -26.76 -18.41
CA ARG A 488 -7.90 -27.99 -18.90
C ARG A 488 -8.82 -28.64 -17.85
N GLY A 489 -9.17 -27.89 -16.80
CA GLY A 489 -9.97 -28.39 -15.68
C GLY A 489 -9.18 -29.23 -14.68
N THR A 490 -9.86 -29.78 -13.69
CA THR A 490 -9.27 -30.69 -12.71
C THR A 490 -10.10 -31.97 -12.59
N PRO A 491 -9.48 -33.11 -12.23
CA PRO A 491 -10.22 -34.34 -11.97
C PRO A 491 -11.27 -34.19 -10.88
N TYR A 492 -12.54 -34.27 -11.27
CA TYR A 492 -13.67 -34.22 -10.33
C TYR A 492 -13.74 -35.47 -9.45
N ALA A 493 -13.42 -36.64 -10.01
CA ALA A 493 -13.47 -37.95 -9.34
C ALA A 493 -12.57 -38.08 -8.10
N GLN A 494 -11.57 -37.20 -7.93
CA GLN A 494 -10.67 -37.19 -6.75
C GLN A 494 -11.15 -36.24 -5.62
N HIS A 495 -12.35 -35.63 -5.78
CA HIS A 495 -12.95 -34.66 -4.86
C HIS A 495 -12.02 -33.50 -4.45
N ARG A 496 -11.01 -33.12 -5.24
CA ARG A 496 -9.97 -32.15 -4.81
C ARG A 496 -10.50 -30.72 -4.77
N ILE A 497 -11.09 -30.24 -5.86
CA ILE A 497 -11.76 -28.92 -5.89
C ILE A 497 -13.02 -28.89 -5.01
N ALA A 498 -13.80 -29.98 -4.99
CA ALA A 498 -15.01 -30.05 -4.16
C ALA A 498 -14.69 -29.98 -2.65
N ARG A 499 -13.59 -30.60 -2.19
CA ARG A 499 -13.09 -30.49 -0.81
C ARG A 499 -12.53 -29.11 -0.48
N TRP A 500 -11.94 -28.43 -1.46
CA TRP A 500 -11.37 -27.10 -1.27
C TRP A 500 -12.45 -26.02 -1.02
N ILE A 501 -13.70 -26.24 -1.45
CA ILE A 501 -14.73 -25.18 -1.50
C ILE A 501 -16.13 -25.67 -1.07
N GLY A 502 -16.21 -26.50 -0.03
CA GLY A 502 -17.49 -27.01 0.46
C GLY A 502 -18.54 -25.89 0.56
N ASN A 503 -19.62 -25.99 -0.25
CA ASN A 503 -20.84 -25.14 -0.31
C ASN A 503 -21.01 -24.10 -1.45
N LEU A 504 -20.17 -24.04 -2.51
CA LEU A 504 -20.38 -23.09 -3.63
C LEU A 504 -21.40 -23.54 -4.69
N ILE A 505 -22.50 -24.17 -4.27
CA ILE A 505 -23.44 -24.83 -5.20
C ILE A 505 -24.47 -23.85 -5.78
N ARG A 506 -24.67 -22.69 -5.15
CA ARG A 506 -25.74 -21.74 -5.49
C ARG A 506 -25.28 -20.68 -6.48
N LEU A 507 -25.97 -20.56 -7.61
CA LEU A 507 -25.77 -19.51 -8.60
C LEU A 507 -26.25 -18.14 -8.09
N PRO A 508 -25.64 -17.02 -8.53
CA PRO A 508 -26.16 -15.69 -8.27
C PRO A 508 -27.59 -15.48 -8.82
N VAL A 509 -28.39 -14.66 -8.14
CA VAL A 509 -29.80 -14.42 -8.49
C VAL A 509 -29.97 -13.85 -9.91
N ASN A 510 -29.08 -12.95 -10.35
CA ASN A 510 -29.10 -12.42 -11.71
C ASN A 510 -28.82 -13.50 -12.76
N VAL A 511 -27.87 -14.40 -12.48
CA VAL A 511 -27.59 -15.55 -13.36
C VAL A 511 -28.80 -16.48 -13.42
N LEU A 512 -29.42 -16.80 -12.27
CA LEU A 512 -30.65 -17.62 -12.22
C LEU A 512 -31.78 -17.04 -13.08
N LYS A 513 -31.99 -15.72 -13.03
CA LYS A 513 -32.99 -15.03 -13.87
C LYS A 513 -32.68 -15.18 -15.37
N GLU A 514 -31.41 -15.03 -15.75
CA GLU A 514 -30.97 -15.22 -17.13
C GLU A 514 -31.15 -16.68 -17.59
N VAL A 515 -30.80 -17.66 -16.75
CA VAL A 515 -31.00 -19.10 -17.04
C VAL A 515 -32.48 -19.40 -17.27
N ALA A 516 -33.36 -18.91 -16.40
CA ALA A 516 -34.81 -19.11 -16.52
C ALA A 516 -35.33 -18.51 -17.84
N SER A 517 -34.91 -17.27 -18.17
CA SER A 517 -35.32 -16.62 -19.41
C SER A 517 -34.84 -17.35 -20.66
N LEU A 518 -33.60 -17.87 -20.66
CA LEU A 518 -33.07 -18.70 -21.75
C LEU A 518 -33.79 -20.04 -21.86
N SER A 519 -34.08 -20.68 -20.73
CA SER A 519 -34.83 -21.94 -20.68
C SER A 519 -36.23 -21.77 -21.27
N ASP A 520 -36.92 -20.68 -20.95
CA ASP A 520 -38.22 -20.34 -21.53
C ASP A 520 -38.15 -20.13 -23.04
N LEU A 521 -37.10 -19.49 -23.55
CA LEU A 521 -36.90 -19.31 -24.99
C LEU A 521 -36.59 -20.60 -25.75
N MET A 522 -35.95 -21.57 -25.08
CA MET A 522 -35.60 -22.86 -25.65
C MET A 522 -36.72 -23.90 -25.54
N LYS A 523 -37.86 -23.58 -24.93
CA LYS A 523 -39.05 -24.44 -24.93
C LYS A 523 -39.57 -24.60 -26.37
N GLY A 524 -39.63 -25.86 -26.82
CA GLY A 524 -40.17 -26.23 -28.14
C GLY A 524 -41.68 -26.06 -28.22
N GLU A 525 -42.22 -26.07 -29.45
CA GLU A 525 -43.66 -26.09 -29.73
C GLU A 525 -44.10 -27.55 -29.91
N GLY A 526 -44.43 -28.24 -28.81
CA GLY A 526 -44.93 -29.62 -28.86
C GLY A 526 -45.07 -30.27 -27.47
N PRO A 527 -45.86 -31.35 -27.32
CA PRO A 527 -46.08 -32.02 -26.05
C PRO A 527 -44.88 -32.92 -25.72
N GLY A 528 -43.94 -32.38 -24.95
CA GLY A 528 -42.83 -33.11 -24.37
C GLY A 528 -42.27 -32.32 -23.19
N ALA A 529 -42.14 -32.96 -22.03
CA ALA A 529 -41.69 -32.28 -20.82
C ALA A 529 -40.35 -31.56 -21.06
N PRO A 530 -40.19 -30.30 -20.60
CA PRO A 530 -38.95 -29.56 -20.77
C PRO A 530 -37.84 -30.29 -20.01
N THR A 531 -36.77 -30.70 -20.70
CA THR A 531 -35.53 -31.08 -20.00
C THR A 531 -34.89 -29.76 -19.57
N PRO A 532 -34.78 -29.46 -18.27
CA PRO A 532 -34.21 -28.20 -17.84
C PRO A 532 -32.75 -28.11 -18.29
N LEU A 533 -32.35 -26.96 -18.82
CA LEU A 533 -30.96 -26.68 -19.17
C LEU A 533 -30.16 -26.66 -17.86
N ARG A 534 -29.41 -27.73 -17.57
CA ARG A 534 -28.54 -27.79 -16.39
C ARG A 534 -27.32 -26.92 -16.67
N ILE A 535 -27.34 -25.67 -16.18
CA ILE A 535 -26.19 -24.79 -16.23
C ILE A 535 -25.30 -25.09 -15.01
N PRO A 536 -24.06 -25.57 -15.21
CA PRO A 536 -23.13 -25.84 -14.11
C PRO A 536 -22.79 -24.56 -13.35
N ASN A 537 -22.61 -24.67 -12.03
CA ASN A 537 -21.98 -23.60 -11.25
C ASN A 537 -20.46 -23.60 -11.48
N SER A 538 -19.76 -22.56 -11.03
CA SER A 538 -18.30 -22.44 -11.16
C SER A 538 -17.45 -23.66 -10.75
N ILE A 539 -17.86 -24.46 -9.75
CA ILE A 539 -17.14 -25.68 -9.34
C ILE A 539 -17.27 -26.74 -10.42
N ASP A 540 -18.51 -27.03 -10.82
CA ASP A 540 -18.81 -27.99 -11.89
C ASP A 540 -18.10 -27.56 -13.18
N ASN A 541 -18.05 -26.25 -13.42
CA ASN A 541 -17.46 -25.59 -14.58
C ASN A 541 -15.93 -25.52 -14.55
N LEU A 542 -15.26 -26.10 -13.55
CA LEU A 542 -13.80 -26.29 -13.53
C LEU A 542 -13.40 -27.78 -13.57
N SER A 543 -14.39 -28.68 -13.71
CA SER A 543 -14.14 -30.09 -13.99
C SER A 543 -13.41 -30.26 -15.32
N ASP A 544 -12.51 -31.22 -15.39
CA ASP A 544 -11.89 -31.69 -16.64
C ASP A 544 -12.88 -32.37 -17.59
N THR A 545 -14.09 -32.68 -17.10
CA THR A 545 -15.20 -33.21 -17.90
C THR A 545 -16.25 -32.16 -18.29
N ASP A 546 -16.08 -30.91 -17.88
CA ASP A 546 -17.06 -29.87 -18.21
C ASP A 546 -17.03 -29.54 -19.71
N PRO A 547 -18.17 -29.57 -20.43
CA PRO A 547 -18.19 -29.34 -21.87
C PRO A 547 -17.62 -27.99 -22.30
N PHE A 548 -17.82 -26.93 -21.51
CA PHE A 548 -17.28 -25.62 -21.81
C PHE A 548 -15.77 -25.59 -21.60
N ILE A 549 -15.25 -26.14 -20.50
CA ILE A 549 -13.79 -26.19 -20.25
C ILE A 549 -13.07 -27.02 -21.29
N VAL A 550 -13.59 -28.20 -21.63
CA VAL A 550 -12.99 -29.07 -22.66
C VAL A 550 -12.92 -28.34 -24.00
N ALA A 551 -14.01 -27.69 -24.41
CA ALA A 551 -14.03 -26.93 -25.67
C ALA A 551 -13.15 -25.67 -25.61
N ALA A 552 -13.04 -25.03 -24.44
CA ALA A 552 -12.25 -23.82 -24.25
C ALA A 552 -10.74 -24.09 -24.06
N ALA A 553 -10.35 -25.33 -23.73
CA ALA A 553 -9.00 -25.72 -23.33
C ALA A 553 -7.91 -25.32 -24.34
N ASN A 554 -8.21 -25.45 -25.64
CA ASN A 554 -7.27 -25.21 -26.74
C ASN A 554 -7.64 -23.99 -27.60
N LEU A 555 -8.40 -23.04 -27.04
CA LEU A 555 -8.66 -21.79 -27.74
C LEU A 555 -7.35 -21.01 -27.91
N PRO A 556 -7.03 -20.55 -29.13
CA PRO A 556 -5.77 -19.87 -29.38
C PRO A 556 -5.72 -18.55 -28.61
N ILE A 557 -4.63 -18.34 -27.87
CA ILE A 557 -4.26 -17.04 -27.33
C ILE A 557 -3.81 -16.15 -28.50
N SER A 558 -4.15 -14.86 -28.45
CA SER A 558 -3.71 -13.87 -29.43
C SER A 558 -2.19 -13.91 -29.61
N PRO A 559 -1.65 -13.97 -30.84
CA PRO A 559 -0.21 -13.94 -31.07
C PRO A 559 0.43 -12.60 -30.68
N ARG A 560 -0.38 -11.56 -30.45
CA ARG A 560 0.08 -10.26 -29.93
C ARG A 560 0.33 -10.26 -28.42
N VAL A 561 -0.12 -11.30 -27.71
CA VAL A 561 -0.02 -11.38 -26.25
C VAL A 561 1.08 -12.35 -25.87
N ARG A 562 2.09 -11.84 -25.17
CA ARG A 562 3.14 -12.66 -24.54
C ARG A 562 2.58 -13.21 -23.23
N TYR A 563 2.79 -14.49 -22.90
CA TYR A 563 2.24 -15.04 -21.65
C TYR A 563 3.22 -15.94 -20.91
N HIS A 564 3.00 -16.06 -19.61
CA HIS A 564 3.84 -16.83 -18.70
C HIS A 564 2.97 -17.70 -17.80
N THR A 565 3.51 -18.83 -17.37
CA THR A 565 2.86 -19.74 -16.42
C THR A 565 3.70 -19.86 -15.14
N ILE A 566 3.04 -19.85 -13.99
CA ILE A 566 3.66 -20.16 -12.69
C ILE A 566 2.85 -21.30 -12.09
N VAL A 567 3.49 -22.44 -11.89
CA VAL A 567 2.82 -23.68 -11.46
C VAL A 567 3.29 -24.06 -10.06
N GLY A 568 2.34 -24.46 -9.21
CA GLY A 568 2.66 -25.03 -7.89
C GLY A 568 2.99 -26.51 -8.01
N VAL A 569 3.93 -26.97 -7.20
CA VAL A 569 4.33 -28.38 -7.10
C VAL A 569 4.31 -28.77 -5.63
N TYR A 570 3.29 -29.53 -5.22
CA TYR A 570 3.10 -29.91 -3.83
C TYR A 570 3.51 -31.35 -3.57
N LYS A 571 4.52 -31.53 -2.69
CA LYS A 571 4.99 -32.84 -2.21
C LYS A 571 5.24 -33.85 -3.35
N SER A 572 5.68 -33.38 -4.52
CA SER A 572 6.02 -34.25 -5.64
C SER A 572 7.46 -34.73 -5.53
N THR A 573 7.68 -36.03 -5.72
CA THR A 573 9.01 -36.67 -5.78
C THR A 573 9.31 -37.28 -7.16
N GLY A 574 8.36 -37.18 -8.11
CA GLY A 574 8.48 -37.71 -9.47
C GLY A 574 8.61 -36.62 -10.54
N PRO A 575 8.52 -36.98 -11.84
CA PRO A 575 8.59 -36.04 -12.96
C PRO A 575 7.56 -34.91 -12.84
N LEU A 576 7.93 -33.70 -13.29
CA LEU A 576 7.07 -32.51 -13.22
C LEU A 576 5.71 -32.72 -13.90
N ALA A 577 5.68 -33.43 -15.03
CA ALA A 577 4.48 -33.76 -15.79
C ALA A 577 3.40 -34.45 -14.92
N ASN A 578 3.82 -35.29 -13.97
CA ASN A 578 2.93 -36.06 -13.09
C ASN A 578 2.62 -35.33 -11.77
N SER A 579 3.09 -34.10 -11.62
CA SER A 579 2.94 -33.34 -10.38
C SER A 579 1.63 -32.55 -10.33
N SER A 580 1.30 -32.02 -9.16
CA SER A 580 0.18 -31.11 -8.97
C SER A 580 0.47 -30.17 -7.80
N ASP A 581 -0.22 -29.04 -7.74
CA ASP A 581 -0.14 -28.10 -6.61
C ASP A 581 -1.02 -28.51 -5.41
N GLY A 582 -1.51 -29.76 -5.40
CA GLY A 582 -2.51 -30.22 -4.45
C GLY A 582 -3.96 -30.15 -4.94
N VAL A 583 -4.26 -29.29 -5.92
CA VAL A 583 -5.60 -29.07 -6.49
C VAL A 583 -5.56 -29.26 -8.01
N VAL A 584 -4.69 -28.54 -8.70
CA VAL A 584 -4.57 -28.48 -10.15
C VAL A 584 -3.37 -29.35 -10.61
N PRO A 585 -3.58 -30.33 -11.50
CA PRO A 585 -2.49 -31.07 -12.14
C PRO A 585 -1.61 -30.15 -13.00
N TYR A 586 -0.31 -30.44 -13.06
CA TYR A 586 0.63 -29.68 -13.90
C TYR A 586 0.16 -29.60 -15.36
N GLU A 587 -0.29 -30.70 -15.96
CA GLU A 587 -0.76 -30.74 -17.35
C GLU A 587 -1.96 -29.80 -17.62
N SER A 588 -2.75 -29.50 -16.59
CA SER A 588 -3.85 -28.55 -16.69
C SER A 588 -3.39 -27.11 -16.54
N ALA A 589 -2.35 -26.86 -15.74
CA ALA A 589 -1.77 -25.53 -15.55
C ALA A 589 -0.78 -25.12 -16.64
N HIS A 590 -0.13 -26.09 -17.27
CA HIS A 590 0.83 -25.91 -18.34
C HIS A 590 0.17 -25.40 -19.61
N LEU A 591 0.82 -24.48 -20.32
CA LEU A 591 0.42 -24.02 -21.65
C LEU A 591 1.64 -23.97 -22.57
N ASP A 592 1.60 -24.76 -23.64
CA ASP A 592 2.59 -24.68 -24.71
C ASP A 592 2.67 -23.25 -25.25
N GLY A 593 3.87 -22.80 -25.60
CA GLY A 593 4.11 -21.47 -26.18
C GLY A 593 4.24 -20.32 -25.17
N ALA A 594 4.20 -20.60 -23.86
CA ALA A 594 4.52 -19.59 -22.85
C ALA A 594 5.98 -19.09 -23.02
N ASP A 595 6.18 -17.77 -22.89
CA ASP A 595 7.51 -17.14 -22.90
C ASP A 595 8.38 -17.67 -21.76
N SER A 596 7.78 -17.95 -20.60
CA SER A 596 8.42 -18.65 -19.50
C SER A 596 7.41 -19.43 -18.67
N GLU A 597 7.88 -20.53 -18.09
CA GLU A 597 7.17 -21.30 -17.08
C GLU A 597 8.07 -21.48 -15.85
N LEU A 598 7.52 -21.22 -14.65
CA LEU A 598 8.23 -21.46 -13.40
C LEU A 598 7.44 -22.40 -12.49
N ALA A 599 8.04 -23.55 -12.18
CA ALA A 599 7.51 -24.49 -11.20
C ALA A 599 8.05 -24.18 -9.80
N ILE A 600 7.15 -24.02 -8.83
CA ILE A 600 7.47 -23.60 -7.46
C ILE A 600 6.99 -24.66 -6.46
N PRO A 601 7.85 -25.13 -5.53
CA PRO A 601 7.41 -25.97 -4.43
C PRO A 601 6.36 -25.25 -3.56
N SER A 602 5.08 -25.56 -3.76
CA SER A 602 3.96 -24.86 -3.15
C SER A 602 2.68 -25.67 -3.26
N TRP A 603 1.77 -25.46 -2.31
CA TRP A 603 0.35 -25.79 -2.51
C TRP A 603 -0.31 -24.77 -3.48
N HIS A 604 -1.59 -24.94 -3.77
CA HIS A 604 -2.39 -24.16 -4.72
C HIS A 604 -2.32 -22.63 -4.56
N SER A 605 -2.08 -22.11 -3.35
CA SER A 605 -1.87 -20.67 -3.10
C SER A 605 -0.47 -20.19 -3.54
N VAL A 606 -0.03 -20.56 -4.74
CA VAL A 606 1.31 -20.27 -5.25
C VAL A 606 1.60 -18.77 -5.34
N GLN A 607 0.58 -17.95 -5.62
CA GLN A 607 0.67 -16.49 -5.72
C GLN A 607 1.12 -15.82 -4.40
N GLU A 608 0.93 -16.49 -3.27
CA GLU A 608 1.38 -15.99 -1.97
C GLU A 608 2.85 -16.32 -1.70
N THR A 609 3.50 -17.17 -2.50
CA THR A 609 4.90 -17.56 -2.24
C THR A 609 5.87 -16.42 -2.62
N PRO A 610 6.99 -16.25 -1.88
CA PRO A 610 8.01 -15.27 -2.27
C PRO A 610 8.55 -15.52 -3.69
N ALA A 611 8.72 -16.78 -4.08
CA ALA A 611 9.22 -17.15 -5.39
C ALA A 611 8.27 -16.70 -6.54
N ALA A 612 6.95 -16.86 -6.37
CA ALA A 612 6.00 -16.41 -7.39
C ALA A 612 5.94 -14.89 -7.48
N ILE A 613 5.99 -14.20 -6.33
CA ILE A 613 6.06 -12.74 -6.26
C ILE A 613 7.32 -12.23 -6.98
N LEU A 614 8.48 -12.83 -6.74
CA LEU A 614 9.73 -12.44 -7.41
C LEU A 614 9.65 -12.66 -8.93
N GLU A 615 9.08 -13.77 -9.37
CA GLU A 615 8.90 -14.04 -10.80
C GLU A 615 7.92 -13.06 -11.46
N LEU A 616 6.81 -12.73 -10.78
CA LEU A 616 5.89 -11.68 -11.24
C LEU A 616 6.61 -10.33 -11.36
N ARG A 617 7.39 -9.93 -10.34
CA ARG A 617 8.17 -8.68 -10.38
C ARG A 617 9.15 -8.67 -11.56
N ARG A 618 9.84 -9.79 -11.81
CA ARG A 618 10.75 -9.95 -12.96
C ARG A 618 10.02 -9.79 -14.30
N ILE A 619 8.88 -10.47 -14.47
CA ILE A 619 8.05 -10.40 -15.69
C ILE A 619 7.57 -8.96 -15.94
N LEU A 620 7.06 -8.30 -14.89
CA LEU A 620 6.61 -6.91 -14.98
C LEU A 620 7.77 -5.96 -15.32
N ALA A 621 8.94 -6.19 -14.72
CA ALA A 621 10.10 -5.36 -14.99
C ALA A 621 10.56 -5.47 -16.45
N LEU A 622 10.64 -6.70 -16.98
CA LEU A 622 10.97 -6.97 -18.38
C LEU A 622 9.96 -6.37 -19.35
N HIS A 623 8.66 -6.48 -19.04
CA HIS A 623 7.61 -5.87 -19.84
C HIS A 623 7.76 -4.35 -19.91
N ALA A 624 7.92 -3.69 -18.76
CA ALA A 624 8.10 -2.24 -18.71
C ALA A 624 9.38 -1.79 -19.45
N ALA A 625 10.47 -2.55 -19.35
CA ALA A 625 11.71 -2.26 -20.05
C ALA A 625 11.56 -2.38 -21.57
N ALA A 626 10.92 -3.45 -22.07
CA ALA A 626 10.69 -3.65 -23.50
C ALA A 626 9.90 -2.51 -24.14
N LEU A 627 8.91 -1.96 -23.43
CA LEU A 627 8.10 -0.83 -23.91
C LEU A 627 8.84 0.52 -23.89
N ARG A 628 9.91 0.67 -23.10
CA ARG A 628 10.75 1.87 -23.13
C ARG A 628 11.65 1.91 -24.35
N VAL A 629 12.24 0.76 -24.70
CA VAL A 629 13.12 0.62 -25.87
C VAL A 629 12.34 0.76 -27.18
N ALA A 630 11.05 0.42 -27.19
CA ALA A 630 10.18 0.55 -28.36
C ALA A 630 9.69 1.99 -28.64
N LYS A 631 10.04 2.98 -27.82
CA LYS A 631 9.79 4.40 -28.11
C LYS A 631 10.98 4.95 -28.93
N PRO A 632 10.77 5.38 -30.19
CA PRO A 632 11.83 5.98 -31.00
C PRO A 632 12.35 7.30 -30.42
#